data_AF-A0A4Y9Y1N1-F1
#
_entry.id   AF-A0A4Y9Y1N1-F1
#
_cell.length_a   1.000
_cell.length_b   1.000
_cell.length_c   1.000
_cell.angle_alpha   90.00
_cell.angle_beta   90.00
_cell.angle_gamma   90.00
#
_symmetry.space_group_name_H-M   'P 1'
#
loop_
_entity.id
_entity.type
_entity.pdbx_description
1 polymer ?
#
loop_
_entity_poly.entity_id
_entity_poly.type
_entity_poly.pdbx_seq_one_letter_code
_entity_poly.pdbx_strand_id
1 'polypeptide(L)'
;MRLEHIHHLDRKNPHHLWLLHSLFLPLINEDCDEFLENWNLHAMRGGMSDLSPADAKLLDALECGEYADNDAEDGNINPSTLAEYYNDGDQAQRLRGTDPNKYDSEEDEEEYASEDEDGDGSEEDPQVAEASDESDVDIPEDADAWAWDDEDVDALVQKIAKGEELFRSRLAGYVQSGTIPHGMGMLPEEWDGDEYPSTETLQVGQARAAVTLDLPIEVWKDRALVWCQALYQMTAIIMEEEMDEV
;
A
#
# COMPACT_ATOMS: atom_id res chain seq x y z
N MET A 1 -0.81 8.40 -13.43
CA MET A 1 0.37 7.90 -12.70
C MET A 1 1.59 8.20 -13.55
N ARG A 2 2.48 9.07 -13.08
CA ARG A 2 3.61 9.61 -13.86
C ARG A 2 4.51 8.57 -14.52
N LEU A 3 4.81 7.48 -13.80
CA LEU A 3 5.59 6.36 -14.33
C LEU A 3 4.93 5.68 -15.56
N GLU A 4 3.59 5.59 -15.59
CA GLU A 4 2.84 5.00 -16.71
C GLU A 4 2.90 5.90 -17.95
N HIS A 5 2.75 7.21 -17.76
CA HIS A 5 2.71 8.16 -18.87
C HIS A 5 4.09 8.52 -19.44
N ILE A 6 5.09 8.75 -18.58
CA ILE A 6 6.41 9.27 -18.99
C ILE A 6 7.43 8.14 -19.15
N HIS A 7 7.38 7.15 -18.27
CA HIS A 7 8.44 6.14 -18.13
C HIS A 7 7.99 4.73 -18.52
N HIS A 8 6.95 4.64 -19.37
CA HIS A 8 6.45 3.42 -20.01
C HIS A 8 6.11 2.28 -19.04
N LEU A 9 5.68 2.58 -17.81
CA LEU A 9 5.21 1.56 -16.88
C LEU A 9 3.89 0.93 -17.38
N ASP A 10 3.96 -0.32 -17.84
CA ASP A 10 2.77 -1.15 -18.06
C ASP A 10 2.41 -1.98 -16.80
N ARG A 11 1.30 -1.60 -16.16
CA ARG A 11 0.75 -2.32 -14.99
C ARG A 11 0.26 -3.74 -15.28
N LYS A 12 0.06 -4.12 -16.55
CA LYS A 12 -0.35 -5.48 -16.93
C LYS A 12 0.86 -6.40 -17.10
N ASN A 13 2.06 -5.83 -17.21
CA ASN A 13 3.28 -6.61 -17.37
C ASN A 13 3.79 -7.06 -15.99
N PRO A 14 3.86 -8.38 -15.70
CA PRO A 14 4.31 -8.88 -14.41
C PRO A 14 5.78 -8.50 -14.11
N HIS A 15 6.63 -8.36 -15.13
CA HIS A 15 8.02 -7.92 -14.94
C HIS A 15 8.10 -6.48 -14.44
N HIS A 16 7.20 -5.61 -14.90
CA HIS A 16 7.14 -4.22 -14.44
C HIS A 16 6.66 -4.12 -12.99
N LEU A 17 5.67 -4.94 -12.61
CA LEU A 17 5.22 -5.04 -11.21
C LEU A 17 6.33 -5.58 -10.30
N TRP A 18 7.03 -6.61 -10.76
CA TRP A 18 8.19 -7.15 -10.06
C TRP A 18 9.28 -6.09 -9.87
N LEU A 19 9.59 -5.29 -10.89
CA LEU A 19 10.54 -4.18 -10.79
C LEU A 19 10.09 -3.13 -9.77
N LEU A 20 8.80 -2.78 -9.77
CA LEU A 20 8.26 -1.79 -8.84
C LEU A 20 8.44 -2.27 -7.39
N HIS A 21 8.14 -3.54 -7.15
CA HIS A 21 8.32 -4.15 -5.83
C HIS A 21 9.81 -4.25 -5.46
N SER A 22 10.66 -4.76 -6.34
CA SER A 22 12.07 -5.01 -6.03
C SER A 22 12.89 -3.73 -5.82
N LEU A 23 12.54 -2.64 -6.49
CA LEU A 23 13.22 -1.35 -6.38
C LEU A 23 12.68 -0.46 -5.27
N PHE A 24 11.35 -0.35 -5.15
CA PHE A 24 10.74 0.69 -4.31
C PHE A 24 10.16 0.16 -3.02
N LEU A 25 9.76 -1.11 -2.93
CA LEU A 25 9.18 -1.64 -1.69
C LEU A 25 10.16 -1.58 -0.51
N PRO A 26 11.46 -1.90 -0.65
CA PRO A 26 12.41 -1.73 0.45
C PRO A 26 12.51 -0.28 0.92
N LEU A 27 12.53 0.68 -0.01
CA LEU A 27 12.61 2.11 0.30
C LEU A 27 11.34 2.62 0.99
N ILE A 28 10.17 2.17 0.53
CA ILE A 28 8.89 2.51 1.16
C ILE A 28 8.81 1.93 2.57
N ASN A 29 9.29 0.69 2.77
CA ASN A 29 9.33 0.09 4.10
C ASN A 29 10.27 0.85 5.02
N GLU A 30 11.45 1.26 4.54
CA GLU A 30 12.38 2.11 5.30
C GLU A 30 11.74 3.46 5.67
N ASP A 31 11.09 4.13 4.72
CA ASP A 31 10.37 5.39 4.96
C ASP A 31 9.23 5.20 5.99
N CYS A 32 8.52 4.06 5.94
CA CYS A 32 7.47 3.70 6.90
C CYS A 32 8.03 3.43 8.29
N ASP A 33 9.15 2.72 8.40
CA ASP A 33 9.81 2.44 9.67
C ASP A 33 10.30 3.74 10.32
N GLU A 34 10.93 4.64 9.56
CA GLU A 34 11.33 5.98 10.04
C GLU A 34 10.12 6.80 10.48
N PHE A 35 9.04 6.76 9.69
CA PHE A 35 7.80 7.44 10.05
C PHE A 35 7.22 6.88 11.36
N LEU A 36 7.18 5.56 11.55
CA LEU A 36 6.67 4.93 12.77
C LEU A 36 7.52 5.31 13.98
N GLU A 37 8.85 5.28 13.87
CA GLU A 37 9.75 5.71 14.94
C GLU A 37 9.50 7.16 15.34
N ASN A 38 9.42 8.07 14.36
CA ASN A 38 9.18 9.47 14.61
C ASN A 38 7.76 9.71 15.17
N TRP A 39 6.74 9.07 14.58
CA TRP A 39 5.34 9.14 15.01
C TRP A 39 5.18 8.74 16.47
N ASN A 40 5.84 7.66 16.88
CA ASN A 40 5.78 7.17 18.26
C ASN A 40 6.40 8.14 19.29
N LEU A 41 7.22 9.11 18.84
CA LEU A 41 7.79 10.17 19.68
C LEU A 41 6.92 11.45 19.72
N HIS A 42 5.95 11.60 18.82
CA HIS A 42 5.09 12.80 18.79
C HIS A 42 4.06 12.75 19.91
N ALA A 43 3.92 13.84 20.66
CA ALA A 43 2.85 13.99 21.65
C ALA A 43 1.48 14.00 20.94
N MET A 44 0.56 13.15 21.40
CA MET A 44 -0.80 13.11 20.87
C MET A 44 -1.56 14.37 21.32
N ARG A 45 -1.69 15.35 20.42
CA ARG A 45 -2.49 16.56 20.67
C ARG A 45 -3.97 16.20 20.70
N GLY A 46 -4.65 16.54 21.80
CA GLY A 46 -6.10 16.41 21.95
C GLY A 46 -6.59 15.68 23.21
N GLY A 47 -5.67 15.12 24.02
CA GLY A 47 -5.98 14.49 25.31
C GLY A 47 -5.55 15.34 26.52
N MET A 48 -5.95 14.90 27.71
CA MET A 48 -5.62 15.52 29.01
C MET A 48 -4.14 15.33 29.41
N SER A 49 -3.34 14.67 28.58
CA SER A 49 -1.92 14.38 28.80
C SER A 49 -1.16 14.46 27.47
N ASP A 50 -0.16 15.35 27.40
CA ASP A 50 0.76 15.52 26.26
C ASP A 50 1.77 14.35 26.13
N LEU A 51 1.29 13.11 26.28
CA LEU A 51 2.12 11.92 26.24
C LEU A 51 2.26 11.43 24.80
N SER A 52 3.48 11.03 24.43
CA SER A 52 3.68 10.32 23.17
C SER A 52 3.09 8.91 23.25
N PRO A 53 2.77 8.24 22.12
CA PRO A 53 2.38 6.84 22.13
C PRO A 53 3.39 5.94 22.86
N ALA A 54 4.69 6.23 22.71
CA ALA A 54 5.75 5.51 23.43
C ALA A 54 5.66 5.73 24.95
N ASP A 55 5.41 6.95 25.41
CA ASP A 55 5.22 7.25 26.83
C ASP A 55 3.95 6.59 27.39
N ALA A 56 2.86 6.59 26.61
CA ALA A 56 1.63 5.92 26.99
C ALA A 56 1.83 4.42 27.17
N LYS A 57 2.55 3.77 26.23
CA LYS A 57 2.91 2.35 26.33
C LYS A 57 3.80 2.08 27.56
N LEU A 58 4.75 2.97 27.85
CA LEU A 58 5.62 2.86 29.02
C LEU A 58 4.84 2.99 30.33
N LEU A 59 3.91 3.94 30.42
CA LEU A 59 3.08 4.14 31.61
C LEU A 59 2.11 2.98 31.82
N ASP A 60 1.50 2.46 30.75
CA ASP A 60 0.66 1.28 30.80
C ASP A 60 1.45 0.05 31.29
N ALA A 61 2.67 -0.17 30.77
CA ALA A 61 3.55 -1.24 31.24
C ALA A 61 3.95 -1.08 32.73
N LEU A 62 4.05 0.15 33.24
CA LEU A 62 4.32 0.42 34.66
C LEU A 62 3.09 0.22 35.55
N GLU A 63 1.90 0.54 35.06
CA GLU A 63 0.64 0.44 35.82
C GLU A 63 0.06 -0.98 35.80
N CYS A 64 0.00 -1.60 34.62
CA CYS A 64 -0.56 -2.93 34.38
C CYS A 64 0.48 -4.05 34.52
N GLY A 65 1.78 -3.71 34.53
CA GLY A 65 2.88 -4.66 34.40
C GLY A 65 3.24 -4.93 32.94
N GLU A 66 4.45 -5.44 32.71
CA GLU A 66 4.88 -5.84 31.37
C GLU A 66 4.05 -7.05 30.95
N TYR A 67 3.22 -6.90 29.91
CA TYR A 67 2.69 -8.06 29.20
C TYR A 67 3.92 -8.79 28.66
N ALA A 68 4.28 -9.90 29.29
CA ALA A 68 5.29 -10.76 28.70
C ALA A 68 4.69 -11.23 27.39
N ASP A 69 5.17 -10.72 26.26
CA ASP A 69 4.88 -11.19 24.89
C ASP A 69 5.32 -12.67 24.69
N ASN A 70 5.57 -13.41 25.78
CA ASN A 70 5.84 -14.85 25.83
C ASN A 70 4.61 -15.70 25.46
N ASP A 71 3.47 -15.12 25.12
CA ASP A 71 2.30 -15.87 24.64
C ASP A 71 2.48 -16.44 23.22
N ALA A 72 3.63 -16.21 22.56
CA ALA A 72 3.99 -16.94 21.35
C ALA A 72 4.29 -18.44 21.60
N GLU A 73 4.58 -18.86 22.84
CA GLU A 73 4.73 -20.27 23.21
C GLU A 73 3.49 -20.89 23.88
N ASP A 74 2.57 -20.09 24.43
CA ASP A 74 1.31 -20.57 24.98
C ASP A 74 0.16 -20.27 24.01
N GLY A 75 0.06 -21.08 22.95
CA GLY A 75 -1.11 -21.18 22.07
C GLY A 75 -2.40 -21.68 22.77
N ASN A 76 -2.60 -21.28 24.02
CA ASN A 76 -3.71 -21.65 24.88
C ASN A 76 -4.55 -20.42 25.28
N ILE A 77 -4.62 -19.41 24.41
CA ILE A 77 -5.82 -18.57 24.38
C ILE A 77 -6.95 -19.51 23.98
N ASN A 78 -7.67 -20.01 24.99
CA ASN A 78 -8.73 -20.98 24.77
C ASN A 78 -9.74 -20.36 23.78
N PRO A 79 -10.02 -21.00 22.63
CA PRO A 79 -10.94 -20.48 21.64
C PRO A 79 -12.33 -20.21 22.22
N SER A 80 -12.71 -20.84 23.35
CA SER A 80 -13.93 -20.51 24.07
C SER A 80 -13.93 -19.10 24.68
N THR A 81 -12.78 -18.57 25.09
CA THR A 81 -12.65 -17.22 25.66
C THR A 81 -12.75 -16.16 24.56
N LEU A 82 -12.15 -16.43 23.39
CA LEU A 82 -12.35 -15.61 22.19
C LEU A 82 -13.80 -15.66 21.72
N ALA A 83 -14.41 -16.84 21.70
CA ALA A 83 -15.83 -16.98 21.38
C ALA A 83 -16.73 -16.25 22.39
N GLU A 84 -16.44 -16.28 23.70
CA GLU A 84 -17.24 -15.53 24.68
C GLU A 84 -17.16 -14.01 24.46
N TYR A 85 -16.01 -13.48 24.05
CA TYR A 85 -15.84 -12.05 23.77
C TYR A 85 -16.29 -11.61 22.37
N TYR A 86 -16.22 -12.49 21.36
CA TYR A 86 -16.50 -12.14 19.95
C TYR A 86 -17.76 -12.81 19.35
N ASN A 87 -18.26 -13.92 19.90
CA ASN A 87 -19.55 -14.54 19.50
C ASN A 87 -20.75 -13.99 20.28
N ASP A 88 -20.59 -12.98 21.15
CA ASP A 88 -21.73 -12.20 21.67
C ASP A 88 -22.29 -11.20 20.64
N GLY A 89 -22.06 -11.48 19.35
CA GLY A 89 -22.86 -10.93 18.26
C GLY A 89 -24.25 -11.53 18.24
N ASP A 90 -25.13 -11.16 19.19
CA ASP A 90 -26.54 -10.91 18.86
C ASP A 90 -27.40 -10.15 19.89
N GLN A 91 -26.82 -9.50 20.92
CA GLN A 91 -27.61 -8.58 21.77
C GLN A 91 -26.95 -7.23 22.00
N ALA A 92 -26.36 -6.66 20.96
CA ALA A 92 -26.45 -5.21 20.78
C ALA A 92 -27.93 -4.84 20.58
N GLN A 93 -28.70 -4.82 21.67
CA GLN A 93 -29.83 -3.92 21.79
C GLN A 93 -29.31 -2.56 21.34
N ARG A 94 -29.69 -2.17 20.12
CA ARG A 94 -29.64 -0.79 19.68
C ARG A 94 -30.47 0.00 20.69
N LEU A 95 -29.83 0.43 21.78
CA LEU A 95 -30.30 1.51 22.63
C LEU A 95 -30.28 2.74 21.75
N ARG A 96 -31.38 2.87 21.02
CA ARG A 96 -31.79 4.00 20.24
C ARG A 96 -31.79 5.20 21.18
N GLY A 97 -30.77 6.06 21.06
CA GLY A 97 -30.85 7.44 21.56
C GLY A 97 -29.92 7.84 22.69
N THR A 98 -28.64 7.47 22.67
CA THR A 98 -27.63 8.29 23.38
C THR A 98 -26.41 8.45 22.49
N ASP A 99 -26.42 9.53 21.72
CA ASP A 99 -25.28 10.04 20.97
C ASP A 99 -24.25 10.57 21.99
N PRO A 100 -23.10 9.89 22.21
CA PRO A 100 -22.08 10.34 23.16
C PRO A 100 -21.27 11.51 22.61
N ASN A 101 -21.51 11.91 21.35
CA ASN A 101 -20.75 12.93 20.66
C ASN A 101 -21.47 14.28 20.57
N LYS A 102 -22.47 14.52 21.43
CA LYS A 102 -22.97 15.87 21.69
C LYS A 102 -21.93 16.64 22.52
N TYR A 103 -20.82 16.99 21.86
CA TYR A 103 -19.99 18.10 22.28
C TYR A 103 -20.87 19.35 22.24
N ASP A 104 -21.01 19.94 23.41
CA ASP A 104 -21.59 21.25 23.65
C ASP A 104 -20.58 22.29 23.11
N SER A 105 -20.53 22.43 21.78
CA SER A 105 -19.84 23.55 21.13
C SER A 105 -20.85 24.69 20.99
N GLU A 106 -21.10 25.39 22.09
CA GLU A 106 -21.64 26.74 22.00
C GLU A 106 -20.55 27.64 21.38
N GLU A 107 -20.97 28.48 20.41
CA GLU A 107 -20.25 29.66 19.88
C GLU A 107 -19.21 29.44 18.76
N ASP A 108 -19.65 29.44 17.49
CA ASP A 108 -19.55 30.62 16.60
C ASP A 108 -20.08 30.25 15.20
N GLU A 109 -21.35 30.57 14.95
CA GLU A 109 -21.99 30.50 13.64
C GLU A 109 -21.56 31.73 12.81
N GLU A 110 -20.55 31.60 11.95
CA GLU A 110 -20.44 32.49 10.79
C GLU A 110 -21.25 31.90 9.63
N GLU A 111 -22.35 32.59 9.36
CA GLU A 111 -23.41 32.34 8.40
C GLU A 111 -22.90 32.54 6.95
N TYR A 112 -22.46 31.47 6.29
CA TYR A 112 -22.24 31.47 4.84
C TYR A 112 -23.48 30.91 4.15
N ALA A 113 -24.35 31.81 3.70
CA ALA A 113 -25.47 31.48 2.82
C ALA A 113 -24.95 30.99 1.46
N SER A 114 -25.07 29.69 1.20
CA SER A 114 -25.02 29.13 -0.16
C SER A 114 -26.43 28.71 -0.55
N GLU A 115 -27.02 29.48 -1.47
CA GLU A 115 -28.33 29.26 -2.06
C GLU A 115 -28.35 27.99 -2.92
N ASP A 116 -29.27 27.10 -2.56
CA ASP A 116 -30.04 26.12 -3.34
C ASP A 116 -29.73 25.95 -4.85
N GLU A 117 -29.38 24.72 -5.25
CA GLU A 117 -29.77 24.20 -6.56
C GLU A 117 -30.29 22.76 -6.41
N ASP A 118 -31.62 22.65 -6.47
CA ASP A 118 -32.41 21.43 -6.33
C ASP A 118 -32.11 20.41 -7.44
N GLY A 119 -31.45 19.32 -7.07
CA GLY A 119 -31.28 18.11 -7.88
C GLY A 119 -32.11 16.96 -7.31
N ASP A 120 -33.42 16.97 -7.61
CA ASP A 120 -34.38 15.88 -7.37
C ASP A 120 -33.97 14.62 -8.15
N GLY A 121 -33.20 13.76 -7.49
CA GLY A 121 -32.79 12.45 -7.98
C GLY A 121 -33.32 11.38 -7.04
N SER A 122 -34.47 10.81 -7.41
CA SER A 122 -35.13 9.67 -6.76
C SER A 122 -34.15 8.53 -6.41
N GLU A 123 -33.87 8.39 -5.12
CA GLU A 123 -33.18 7.25 -4.52
C GLU A 123 -34.16 6.06 -4.43
N GLU A 124 -34.10 5.16 -5.41
CA GLU A 124 -34.67 3.82 -5.26
C GLU A 124 -33.71 2.99 -4.40
N ASP A 125 -34.07 2.88 -3.13
CA ASP A 125 -33.42 2.06 -2.11
C ASP A 125 -33.35 0.58 -2.58
N PRO A 126 -32.16 0.04 -2.91
CA PRO A 126 -32.06 -1.34 -3.36
C PRO A 126 -32.26 -2.23 -2.13
N GLN A 127 -33.41 -2.90 -2.08
CA GLN A 127 -33.68 -3.97 -1.13
C GLN A 127 -32.54 -4.98 -1.17
N VAL A 128 -31.65 -4.89 -0.18
CA VAL A 128 -30.59 -5.86 0.07
C VAL A 128 -31.29 -7.11 0.58
N ALA A 129 -31.65 -8.00 -0.36
CA ALA A 129 -32.12 -9.33 -0.04
C ALA A 129 -30.98 -10.05 0.69
N GLU A 130 -31.17 -10.32 1.99
CA GLU A 130 -30.37 -11.28 2.75
C GLU A 130 -30.52 -12.66 2.10
N ALA A 131 -29.65 -12.93 1.12
CA ALA A 131 -29.41 -14.26 0.61
C ALA A 131 -28.36 -14.91 1.51
N SER A 132 -28.81 -15.48 2.63
CA SER A 132 -28.08 -16.51 3.36
C SER A 132 -28.10 -17.79 2.52
N ASP A 133 -27.38 -17.78 1.40
CA ASP A 133 -27.13 -18.98 0.60
C ASP A 133 -25.83 -19.59 1.12
N GLU A 134 -25.96 -20.38 2.18
CA GLU A 134 -24.95 -21.35 2.61
C GLU A 134 -24.90 -22.47 1.56
N SER A 135 -24.48 -22.13 0.33
CA SER A 135 -24.16 -23.14 -0.65
C SER A 135 -22.92 -23.85 -0.13
N ASP A 136 -23.09 -25.07 0.38
CA ASP A 136 -22.04 -26.08 0.51
C ASP A 136 -21.28 -26.11 -0.83
N VAL A 137 -20.18 -25.37 -0.89
CA VAL A 137 -19.25 -25.43 -2.01
C VAL A 137 -18.62 -26.81 -1.87
N ASP A 138 -19.12 -27.78 -2.62
CA ASP A 138 -18.48 -29.09 -2.81
C ASP A 138 -17.07 -28.83 -3.34
N ILE A 139 -16.11 -28.67 -2.42
CA ILE A 139 -14.70 -28.61 -2.74
C ILE A 139 -14.38 -29.97 -3.35
N PRO A 140 -14.00 -30.03 -4.65
CA PRO A 140 -13.74 -31.31 -5.30
C PRO A 140 -12.72 -32.11 -4.49
N GLU A 141 -13.01 -33.38 -4.20
CA GLU A 141 -12.09 -34.31 -3.49
C GLU A 141 -10.73 -34.49 -4.21
N ASP A 142 -10.59 -33.97 -5.43
CA ASP A 142 -9.34 -33.93 -6.20
C ASP A 142 -8.43 -32.73 -5.84
N ALA A 143 -8.44 -32.29 -4.58
CA ALA A 143 -7.50 -31.27 -4.09
C ALA A 143 -6.03 -31.72 -4.20
N ASP A 144 -5.77 -33.03 -4.24
CA ASP A 144 -4.44 -33.62 -4.46
C ASP A 144 -3.94 -33.49 -5.91
N ALA A 145 -4.81 -33.12 -6.87
CA ALA A 145 -4.38 -32.89 -8.26
C ALA A 145 -3.59 -31.58 -8.45
N TRP A 146 -3.54 -30.73 -7.43
CA TRP A 146 -2.72 -29.52 -7.35
C TRP A 146 -1.53 -29.69 -6.40
N ALA A 147 -1.12 -30.92 -6.08
CA ALA A 147 0.23 -31.14 -5.56
C ALA A 147 1.21 -30.84 -6.71
N TRP A 148 1.63 -29.57 -6.81
CA TRP A 148 2.78 -29.21 -7.64
C TRP A 148 3.93 -30.05 -7.09
N ASP A 149 4.53 -30.91 -7.91
CA ASP A 149 5.62 -31.77 -7.47
C ASP A 149 6.67 -30.89 -6.78
N ASP A 150 6.93 -31.14 -5.49
CA ASP A 150 7.82 -30.32 -4.65
C ASP A 150 9.22 -30.16 -5.27
N GLU A 151 9.64 -31.09 -6.14
CA GLU A 151 10.91 -31.04 -6.87
C GLU A 151 10.99 -29.89 -7.90
N ASP A 152 9.85 -29.39 -8.40
CA ASP A 152 9.82 -28.28 -9.38
C ASP A 152 9.83 -26.90 -8.72
N VAL A 153 9.37 -26.80 -7.46
CA VAL A 153 9.33 -25.51 -6.73
C VAL A 153 10.74 -25.03 -6.40
N ASP A 154 11.60 -25.91 -5.89
CA ASP A 154 12.99 -25.56 -5.55
C ASP A 154 13.79 -25.13 -6.79
N ALA A 155 13.61 -25.81 -7.91
CA ALA A 155 14.24 -25.46 -9.18
C ALA A 155 13.77 -24.08 -9.68
N LEU A 156 12.47 -23.79 -9.56
CA LEU A 156 11.89 -22.50 -9.93
C LEU A 156 12.41 -21.38 -9.01
N VAL A 157 12.45 -21.60 -7.70
CA VAL A 157 12.98 -20.63 -6.72
C VAL A 157 14.46 -20.33 -7.02
N GLN A 158 15.27 -21.35 -7.32
CA GLN A 158 16.67 -21.16 -7.71
C GLN A 158 16.79 -20.40 -9.04
N LYS A 159 15.94 -20.68 -10.03
CA LYS A 159 15.91 -19.97 -11.31
C LYS A 159 15.57 -18.49 -11.10
N ILE A 160 14.55 -18.19 -10.30
CA ILE A 160 14.14 -16.81 -9.96
C ILE A 160 15.27 -16.09 -9.22
N ALA A 161 15.87 -16.72 -8.20
CA ALA A 161 16.96 -16.14 -7.43
C ALA A 161 18.18 -15.81 -8.31
N LYS A 162 18.54 -16.71 -9.23
CA LYS A 162 19.64 -16.49 -10.18
C LYS A 162 19.33 -15.35 -11.16
N GLY A 163 18.10 -15.29 -11.67
CA GLY A 163 17.64 -14.19 -12.53
C GLY A 163 17.70 -12.84 -11.81
N GLU A 164 17.25 -12.80 -10.55
CA GLU A 164 17.32 -11.61 -9.71
C GLU A 164 18.77 -11.17 -9.44
N GLU A 165 19.67 -12.09 -9.12
CA GLU A 165 21.08 -11.77 -8.88
C GLU A 165 21.75 -11.19 -10.13
N LEU A 166 21.51 -11.80 -11.30
CA LEU A 166 22.01 -11.30 -12.59
C LEU A 166 21.47 -9.90 -12.87
N PHE A 167 20.18 -9.69 -12.67
CA PHE A 167 19.53 -8.39 -12.83
C PHE A 167 20.15 -7.34 -11.91
N ARG A 168 20.27 -7.63 -10.61
CA ARG A 168 20.85 -6.69 -9.62
C ARG A 168 22.29 -6.34 -9.95
N SER A 169 23.09 -7.32 -10.37
CA SER A 169 24.49 -7.11 -10.78
C SER A 169 24.60 -6.18 -11.99
N ARG A 170 23.80 -6.42 -13.04
CA ARG A 170 23.75 -5.56 -14.23
C ARG A 170 23.25 -4.16 -13.92
N LEU A 171 22.18 -4.05 -13.14
CA LEU A 171 21.63 -2.77 -12.71
C LEU A 171 22.65 -1.97 -11.91
N ALA A 172 23.33 -2.59 -10.94
CA ALA A 172 24.36 -1.91 -10.14
C ALA A 172 25.49 -1.35 -11.02
N GLY A 173 25.97 -2.11 -12.00
CA GLY A 173 26.95 -1.63 -12.96
C GLY A 173 26.46 -0.44 -13.80
N TYR A 174 25.18 -0.45 -14.19
CA TYR A 174 24.57 0.60 -15.00
C TYR A 174 24.27 1.88 -14.20
N VAL A 175 23.84 1.74 -12.95
CA VAL A 175 23.67 2.85 -12.00
C VAL A 175 25.03 3.50 -11.75
N GLN A 176 26.08 2.69 -11.51
CA GLN A 176 27.44 3.20 -11.28
C GLN A 176 28.02 3.94 -12.48
N SER A 177 27.68 3.55 -13.71
CA SER A 177 28.12 4.25 -14.91
C SER A 177 27.38 5.57 -15.17
N GLY A 178 26.25 5.80 -14.50
CA GLY A 178 25.42 6.99 -14.70
C GLY A 178 24.83 7.09 -16.11
N THR A 179 24.72 5.97 -16.83
CA THR A 179 24.20 5.97 -18.20
C THR A 179 22.68 6.14 -18.17
N ILE A 180 22.17 7.09 -18.95
CA ILE A 180 20.73 7.32 -19.08
C ILE A 180 20.27 6.65 -20.39
N PRO A 181 19.36 5.65 -20.35
CA PRO A 181 18.82 5.06 -21.58
C PRO A 181 18.01 6.10 -22.37
N HIS A 182 18.20 6.12 -23.69
CA HIS A 182 17.38 6.93 -24.60
C HIS A 182 15.94 6.40 -24.69
N GLY A 183 14.98 7.29 -24.93
CA GLY A 183 13.56 6.98 -25.13
C GLY A 183 12.75 6.85 -23.85
N MET A 184 13.35 7.13 -22.68
CA MET A 184 12.75 6.87 -21.36
C MET A 184 12.23 8.14 -20.65
N GLY A 185 12.27 9.31 -21.31
CA GLY A 185 11.77 10.56 -20.76
C GLY A 185 12.66 11.15 -19.66
N MET A 186 13.95 10.78 -19.65
CA MET A 186 14.91 11.20 -18.62
C MET A 186 16.00 12.14 -19.14
N LEU A 187 16.13 12.26 -20.46
CA LEU A 187 17.07 13.18 -21.09
C LEU A 187 16.42 14.56 -21.22
N PRO A 188 17.18 15.66 -21.01
CA PRO A 188 16.66 17.02 -21.19
C PRO A 188 16.06 17.26 -22.57
N GLU A 189 16.58 16.57 -23.60
CA GLU A 189 16.05 16.65 -24.97
C GLU A 189 14.68 15.99 -25.14
N GLU A 190 14.26 15.15 -24.20
CA GLU A 190 12.98 14.42 -24.20
C GLU A 190 11.91 15.11 -23.36
N TRP A 191 12.25 16.20 -22.68
CA TRP A 191 11.30 16.95 -21.85
C TRP A 191 10.54 17.96 -22.71
N ASP A 192 9.25 18.15 -22.42
CA ASP A 192 8.41 19.16 -23.08
C ASP A 192 8.81 20.61 -22.73
N GLY A 193 9.91 20.79 -21.96
CA GLY A 193 10.50 22.07 -21.56
C GLY A 193 11.93 21.88 -21.05
N ASP A 194 12.52 22.93 -20.48
CA ASP A 194 13.93 22.90 -20.00
C ASP A 194 14.12 22.20 -18.64
N GLU A 195 13.03 21.73 -18.00
CA GLU A 195 13.05 21.18 -16.64
C GLU A 195 12.25 19.88 -16.52
N TYR A 196 12.72 18.98 -15.65
CA TYR A 196 11.98 17.78 -15.29
C TYR A 196 10.74 18.17 -14.49
N PRO A 197 9.54 17.63 -14.78
CA PRO A 197 8.32 18.08 -14.13
C PRO A 197 8.41 17.97 -12.60
N SER A 198 8.06 19.01 -11.85
CA SER A 198 8.09 19.00 -10.39
C SER A 198 6.71 18.85 -9.75
N THR A 199 5.65 18.85 -10.57
CA THR A 199 4.26 18.75 -10.11
C THR A 199 3.51 17.68 -10.90
N GLU A 200 2.66 16.91 -10.23
CA GLU A 200 1.74 15.95 -10.89
C GLU A 200 0.31 16.25 -10.42
N THR A 201 -0.67 16.23 -11.33
CA THR A 201 -2.08 16.39 -10.97
C THR A 201 -2.76 15.03 -10.95
N LEU A 202 -3.29 14.63 -9.80
CA LEU A 202 -4.07 13.40 -9.63
C LEU A 202 -5.56 13.74 -9.57
N GLN A 203 -6.39 12.89 -10.18
CA GLN A 203 -7.84 12.96 -10.00
C GLN A 203 -8.23 12.09 -8.81
N VAL A 204 -8.76 12.69 -7.76
CA VAL A 204 -9.15 12.01 -6.52
C VAL A 204 -10.68 12.02 -6.38
N GLY A 205 -11.24 10.87 -5.99
CA GLY A 205 -12.66 10.70 -5.69
C GLY A 205 -13.57 10.57 -6.92
N GLN A 206 -14.85 10.27 -6.67
CA GLN A 206 -15.86 10.12 -7.71
C GLN A 206 -16.12 11.44 -8.47
N ALA A 207 -16.00 12.57 -7.78
CA ALA A 207 -16.13 13.91 -8.38
C ALA A 207 -14.93 14.31 -9.27
N ARG A 208 -13.87 13.49 -9.35
CA ARG A 208 -12.64 13.76 -10.10
C ARG A 208 -11.98 15.10 -9.75
N ALA A 209 -12.01 15.46 -8.47
CA ALA A 209 -11.32 16.66 -8.01
C ALA A 209 -9.82 16.51 -8.31
N ALA A 210 -9.24 17.51 -8.98
CA ALA A 210 -7.82 17.53 -9.30
C ALA A 210 -7.03 18.01 -8.08
N VAL A 211 -6.13 17.16 -7.58
CA VAL A 211 -5.17 17.48 -6.52
C VAL A 211 -3.79 17.56 -7.16
N THR A 212 -3.14 18.71 -7.07
CA THR A 212 -1.77 18.88 -7.51
C THR A 212 -0.82 18.49 -6.37
N LEU A 213 0.07 17.55 -6.65
CA LEU A 213 1.11 17.10 -5.75
C LEU A 213 2.45 17.68 -6.19
N ASP A 214 3.14 18.32 -5.25
CA ASP A 214 4.53 18.71 -5.42
C ASP A 214 5.42 17.48 -5.22
N LEU A 215 6.29 17.25 -6.20
CA LEU A 215 7.20 16.11 -6.27
C LEU A 215 8.63 16.65 -6.16
N PRO A 216 9.28 16.56 -4.98
CA PRO A 216 10.66 17.01 -4.79
C PRO A 216 11.58 16.40 -5.84
N ILE A 217 12.19 17.28 -6.66
CA ILE A 217 12.96 16.86 -7.83
C ILE A 217 14.16 16.01 -7.42
N GLU A 218 14.75 16.30 -6.25
CA GLU A 218 15.91 15.61 -5.70
C GLU A 218 15.62 14.12 -5.45
N VAL A 219 14.40 13.80 -5.01
CA VAL A 219 14.00 12.42 -4.69
C VAL A 219 13.46 11.73 -5.93
N TRP A 220 12.57 12.39 -6.66
CA TRP A 220 11.83 11.76 -7.74
C TRP A 220 12.65 11.57 -9.00
N LYS A 221 13.57 12.48 -9.33
CA LYS A 221 14.43 12.35 -10.51
C LYS A 221 15.36 11.14 -10.38
N ASP A 222 15.95 10.95 -9.21
CA ASP A 222 16.87 9.84 -8.96
C ASP A 222 16.13 8.51 -8.96
N ARG A 223 14.95 8.44 -8.32
CA ARG A 223 14.07 7.26 -8.37
C ARG A 223 13.61 6.93 -9.80
N ALA A 224 13.23 7.93 -10.59
CA ALA A 224 12.84 7.76 -11.99
C ALA A 224 14.02 7.31 -12.87
N LEU A 225 15.23 7.80 -12.60
CA LEU A 225 16.44 7.37 -13.29
C LEU A 225 16.70 5.88 -13.05
N VAL A 226 16.71 5.44 -11.79
CA VAL A 226 16.91 4.03 -11.43
C VAL A 226 15.82 3.15 -12.06
N TRP A 227 14.57 3.60 -12.08
CA TRP A 227 13.49 2.91 -12.77
C TRP A 227 13.77 2.70 -14.26
N CYS A 228 14.16 3.76 -14.98
CA CYS A 228 14.42 3.68 -16.42
C CYS A 228 15.62 2.77 -16.72
N GLN A 229 16.66 2.83 -15.89
CA GLN A 229 17.83 1.95 -16.00
C GLN A 229 17.45 0.49 -15.76
N ALA A 230 16.66 0.23 -14.72
CA ALA A 230 16.17 -1.10 -14.38
C ALA A 230 15.27 -1.68 -15.48
N LEU A 231 14.33 -0.88 -16.01
CA LEU A 231 13.47 -1.29 -17.09
C LEU A 231 14.28 -1.68 -18.33
N TYR A 232 15.26 -0.85 -18.72
CA TYR A 232 16.15 -1.14 -19.84
C TYR A 232 16.94 -2.44 -19.65
N GLN A 233 17.50 -2.68 -18.46
CA GLN A 233 18.24 -3.91 -18.17
C GLN A 233 17.32 -5.14 -18.15
N MET A 234 16.12 -5.03 -17.59
CA MET A 234 15.14 -6.11 -17.58
C MET A 234 14.74 -6.50 -19.00
N THR A 235 14.42 -5.54 -19.86
CA THR A 235 14.09 -5.80 -21.27
C THR A 235 15.27 -6.47 -21.99
N ALA A 236 16.50 -6.05 -21.74
CA ALA A 236 17.68 -6.69 -22.33
C ALA A 236 17.86 -8.15 -21.89
N ILE A 237 17.62 -8.46 -20.60
CA ILE A 237 17.70 -9.84 -20.09
C ILE A 237 16.61 -10.72 -20.72
N ILE A 238 15.37 -10.24 -20.78
CA ILE A 238 14.26 -10.98 -21.39
C ILE A 238 14.54 -11.27 -22.86
N MET A 239 15.05 -10.29 -23.61
CA MET A 239 15.42 -10.49 -25.02
C MET A 239 16.57 -11.49 -25.20
N GLU A 240 17.55 -11.51 -24.29
CA GLU A 240 18.63 -12.51 -24.32
C GLU A 240 18.10 -13.93 -24.07
N GLU A 241 17.20 -14.11 -23.10
CA GLU A 241 16.57 -15.41 -22.82
C GLU A 241 15.74 -15.90 -24.01
N GLU A 242 14.95 -15.02 -24.65
CA GLU A 242 14.17 -15.37 -25.85
C GLU A 242 15.06 -15.79 -27.04
N MET A 243 16.28 -15.25 -27.14
CA MET A 243 17.23 -15.61 -28.20
C MET A 243 17.90 -16.97 -27.98
N ASP A 244 18.09 -17.39 -26.73
CA ASP A 244 18.72 -18.67 -26.38
C ASP A 244 17.76 -19.87 -26.54
N GLU A 245 16.44 -19.62 -26.63
CA GLU A 245 15.41 -20.66 -26.80
C GLU A 245 15.18 -21.09 -28.27
N VAL A 246 15.77 -20.39 -29.26
CA VAL A 246 15.59 -20.61 -30.71
C VAL A 246 16.71 -21.46 -31.31
#